data_AF-A0A522T8C5-F1
#
_entry.id   AF-A0A522T8C5-F1
#
_cell.length_a   1.000
_cell.length_b   1.000
_cell.length_c   1.000
_cell.angle_alpha   90.00
_cell.angle_beta   90.00
_cell.angle_gamma   90.00
#
_symmetry.space_group_name_H-M   'P 1'
#
loop_
_entity.id
_entity.type
_entity.pdbx_description
1 polymer ?
#
loop_
_entity_poly.entity_id
_entity_poly.type
_entity_poly.pdbx_seq_one_letter_code
_entity_poly.pdbx_strand_id
1 'polypeptide(L)'
;MPTTAANTDPRRLRPLPGAEGGLRLAVCARAQRDVGVVIAAPGGEGLIAGVAITEGKLWPDDRGFFTELFRLPGGAGVTQVSAALSYPQVVKGVHYHRVQTDCWAPVRGEFQLALFDLRCDSPTFGAVNTLFAGEWRPWRIRIPPGVGHGYKVLGSEPGLMVYATDRYYDPEDEGRIAFDDSGLNYAWETQYR
;
A
#
# COMPACT_ATOMS: atom_id res chain seq x y z
N MET A 1 -24.06 11.60 -2.25
CA MET A 1 -22.83 12.13 -1.61
C MET A 1 -21.97 12.72 -2.72
N PRO A 2 -21.49 13.98 -2.62
CA PRO A 2 -20.79 14.60 -3.72
C PRO A 2 -19.43 13.93 -3.90
N THR A 3 -19.19 13.38 -5.08
CA THR A 3 -17.89 12.92 -5.54
C THR A 3 -16.96 14.13 -5.53
N THR A 4 -16.08 14.23 -4.54
CA THR A 4 -15.00 15.22 -4.56
C THR A 4 -14.07 14.83 -5.71
N ALA A 5 -14.31 15.40 -6.89
CA ALA A 5 -13.33 15.39 -7.97
C ALA A 5 -12.01 15.91 -7.38
N ALA A 6 -10.95 15.13 -7.48
CA ALA A 6 -9.62 15.57 -7.10
C ALA A 6 -9.33 16.87 -7.87
N ASN A 7 -9.14 17.98 -7.13
CA ASN A 7 -8.83 19.27 -7.73
C ASN A 7 -7.42 19.19 -8.32
N THR A 8 -7.32 18.94 -9.62
CA THR A 8 -6.07 18.80 -10.39
C THR A 8 -5.43 20.15 -10.68
N ASP A 9 -5.39 21.07 -9.70
CA ASP A 9 -4.67 22.35 -9.85
C ASP A 9 -3.18 22.04 -10.06
N PRO A 10 -2.59 22.38 -11.23
CA PRO A 10 -1.18 22.09 -11.52
C PRO A 10 -0.21 22.72 -10.51
N ARG A 11 -0.63 23.74 -9.76
CA ARG A 11 0.18 24.36 -8.69
C ARG A 11 0.32 23.47 -7.45
N ARG A 12 -0.45 22.39 -7.33
CA ARG A 12 -0.41 21.41 -6.24
C ARG A 12 0.31 20.11 -6.62
N LEU A 13 0.84 20.02 -7.84
CA LEU A 13 1.49 18.82 -8.34
C LEU A 13 3.01 18.93 -8.16
N ARG A 14 3.59 17.98 -7.45
CA ARG A 14 5.05 17.81 -7.38
C ARG A 14 5.44 16.57 -8.17
N PRO A 15 6.05 16.72 -9.37
CA PRO A 15 6.49 15.59 -10.17
C PRO A 15 7.46 14.70 -9.41
N LEU A 16 7.37 13.40 -9.64
CA LEU A 16 8.30 12.40 -9.13
C LEU A 16 9.14 11.84 -10.30
N PRO A 17 10.40 11.43 -10.06
CA PRO A 17 11.21 10.81 -11.11
C PRO A 17 10.54 9.55 -11.67
N GLY A 18 10.36 9.50 -12.99
CA GLY A 18 9.73 8.40 -13.71
C GLY A 18 10.38 8.23 -15.09
N ALA A 19 11.54 7.60 -15.13
CA ALA A 19 12.37 7.52 -16.34
C ALA A 19 12.20 6.21 -17.13
N GLU A 20 11.58 5.17 -16.56
CA GLU A 20 11.38 3.90 -17.24
C GLU A 20 9.94 3.39 -17.04
N GLY A 21 9.27 2.96 -18.12
CA GLY A 21 7.90 2.44 -18.09
C GLY A 21 6.79 3.41 -18.50
N GLY A 22 7.10 4.69 -18.79
CA GLY A 22 6.13 5.66 -19.34
C GLY A 22 5.09 6.21 -18.36
N LEU A 23 5.14 5.84 -17.08
CA LEU A 23 4.26 6.38 -16.05
C LEU A 23 4.61 7.83 -15.71
N ARG A 24 3.62 8.72 -15.81
CA ARG A 24 3.69 10.08 -15.26
C ARG A 24 3.31 10.02 -13.78
N LEU A 25 4.29 10.25 -12.91
CA LEU A 25 4.12 10.21 -11.45
C LEU A 25 4.22 11.60 -10.82
N ALA A 26 3.33 11.90 -9.89
CA ALA A 26 3.38 13.12 -9.09
C ALA A 26 2.71 12.93 -7.73
N VAL A 27 3.16 13.70 -6.75
CA VAL A 27 2.41 13.91 -5.51
C VAL A 27 1.40 15.02 -5.74
N CYS A 28 0.12 14.74 -5.46
CA CYS A 28 -0.94 15.74 -5.41
C CYS A 28 -1.07 16.26 -3.97
N ALA A 29 -0.68 17.51 -3.74
CA ALA A 29 -0.60 18.09 -2.41
C ALA A 29 -1.95 18.14 -1.68
N ARG A 30 -2.01 17.49 -0.51
CA ARG A 30 -3.22 17.38 0.31
C ARG A 30 -3.35 18.51 1.32
N ALA A 31 -4.51 19.17 1.33
CA ALA A 31 -4.76 20.31 2.21
C ALA A 31 -4.93 19.90 3.68
N GLN A 32 -5.55 18.74 3.92
CA GLN A 32 -5.84 18.25 5.25
C GLN A 32 -4.91 17.08 5.61
N ARG A 33 -4.51 17.07 6.88
CA ARG A 33 -3.78 15.95 7.49
C ARG A 33 -4.78 14.91 8.00
N ASP A 34 -4.90 13.81 7.28
CA ASP A 34 -5.79 12.71 7.62
C ASP A 34 -5.35 11.39 6.95
N VAL A 35 -6.08 10.31 7.22
CA VAL A 35 -5.82 8.93 6.76
C VAL A 35 -6.42 8.62 5.38
N GLY A 36 -7.06 9.56 4.70
CA GLY A 36 -7.78 9.33 3.45
C GLY A 36 -9.00 8.44 3.64
N VAL A 37 -9.33 7.66 2.61
CA VAL A 37 -10.47 6.73 2.63
C VAL A 37 -10.06 5.43 3.31
N VAL A 38 -10.76 5.03 4.36
CA VAL A 38 -10.53 3.73 5.03
C VAL A 38 -11.26 2.62 4.27
N ILE A 39 -10.54 1.63 3.78
CA ILE A 39 -11.10 0.52 3.01
C ILE A 39 -11.56 -0.62 3.94
N ALA A 40 -12.87 -0.74 4.10
CA ALA A 40 -13.51 -1.65 5.04
C ALA A 40 -13.81 -3.05 4.49
N ALA A 41 -13.83 -3.25 3.17
CA ALA A 41 -14.03 -4.54 2.53
C ALA A 41 -13.22 -4.67 1.22
N PRO A 42 -12.90 -5.89 0.74
CA PRO A 42 -12.33 -6.08 -0.58
C PRO A 42 -13.27 -5.55 -1.67
N GLY A 43 -12.74 -4.75 -2.60
CA GLY A 43 -13.56 -4.09 -3.62
C GLY A 43 -14.47 -2.98 -3.11
N GLY A 44 -14.24 -2.48 -1.88
CA GLY A 44 -14.99 -1.35 -1.34
C GLY A 44 -14.90 -0.08 -2.20
N GLU A 45 -15.93 0.77 -2.11
CA GLU A 45 -15.96 2.05 -2.82
C GLU A 45 -14.74 2.92 -2.46
N GLY A 46 -14.18 3.60 -3.45
CA GLY A 46 -13.02 4.48 -3.27
C GLY A 46 -11.66 3.76 -3.22
N LEU A 47 -11.62 2.44 -3.48
CA LEU A 47 -10.36 1.73 -3.67
C LEU A 47 -9.61 2.26 -4.90
N ILE A 48 -8.32 2.56 -4.73
CA ILE A 48 -7.43 3.04 -5.80
C ILE A 48 -7.46 2.07 -6.99
N ALA A 49 -7.59 2.62 -8.19
CA ALA A 49 -7.71 1.84 -9.42
C ALA A 49 -6.54 0.87 -9.62
N GLY A 50 -6.84 -0.41 -9.80
CA GLY A 50 -5.86 -1.48 -10.00
C GLY A 50 -5.24 -2.04 -8.71
N VAL A 51 -5.49 -1.44 -7.54
CA VAL A 51 -5.24 -2.11 -6.26
C VAL A 51 -6.29 -3.20 -6.10
N ALA A 52 -5.86 -4.40 -5.71
CA ALA A 52 -6.76 -5.51 -5.43
C ALA A 52 -6.52 -6.02 -4.01
N ILE A 53 -7.61 -6.32 -3.32
CA ILE A 53 -7.59 -6.90 -1.98
C ILE A 53 -8.20 -8.29 -2.10
N THR A 54 -7.51 -9.28 -1.56
CA THR A 54 -8.04 -10.64 -1.45
C THR A 54 -8.07 -11.04 0.01
N GLU A 55 -9.25 -11.41 0.50
CA GLU A 55 -9.37 -12.01 1.83
C GLU A 55 -8.59 -13.32 1.88
N GLY A 56 -7.74 -13.44 2.90
CA GLY A 56 -7.11 -14.69 3.28
C GLY A 56 -8.10 -15.55 4.03
N LYS A 57 -8.05 -16.86 3.77
CA LYS A 57 -8.83 -17.84 4.51
C LYS A 57 -7.92 -18.48 5.56
N LEU A 58 -8.37 -18.47 6.81
CA LEU A 58 -7.75 -19.26 7.88
C LEU A 58 -8.50 -20.60 7.94
N TRP A 59 -7.77 -21.70 7.90
CA TRP A 59 -8.28 -23.05 8.11
C TRP A 59 -7.82 -23.53 9.50
N PRO A 60 -8.63 -23.31 10.55
CA PRO A 60 -8.23 -23.64 11.93
C PRO A 60 -8.44 -25.12 12.28
N ASP A 61 -7.61 -25.61 13.19
CA ASP A 61 -7.77 -26.87 13.92
C ASP A 61 -7.17 -26.77 15.34
N ASP A 62 -7.11 -27.88 16.09
CA ASP A 62 -6.61 -27.93 17.47
C ASP A 62 -5.09 -27.65 17.62
N ARG A 63 -4.36 -27.47 16.51
CA ARG A 63 -2.93 -27.16 16.47
C ARG A 63 -2.66 -25.70 16.09
N GLY A 64 -3.68 -24.97 15.61
CA GLY A 64 -3.57 -23.60 15.13
C GLY A 64 -4.39 -23.36 13.87
N PHE A 65 -3.79 -22.77 12.84
CA PHE A 65 -4.43 -22.60 11.53
C PHE A 65 -3.43 -22.75 10.39
N PHE A 66 -3.94 -23.20 9.25
CA PHE A 66 -3.27 -23.09 7.95
C PHE A 66 -3.81 -21.87 7.18
N THR A 67 -2.99 -21.24 6.34
CA THR A 67 -3.40 -20.18 5.40
C THR A 67 -2.51 -20.17 4.17
N GLU A 68 -3.08 -19.82 3.02
CA GLU A 68 -2.35 -19.64 1.77
C GLU A 68 -2.03 -18.16 1.58
N LEU A 69 -0.75 -17.81 1.51
CA LEU A 69 -0.32 -16.44 1.24
C LEU A 69 -0.41 -16.15 -0.27
N PHE A 70 0.39 -16.83 -1.08
CA PHE A 70 0.45 -16.58 -2.53
C PHE A 70 0.35 -17.89 -3.31
N ARG A 71 -0.39 -17.86 -4.43
CA ARG A 71 -0.38 -18.93 -5.43
C ARG A 71 0.41 -18.43 -6.63
N LEU A 72 1.55 -19.06 -6.91
CA LEU A 72 2.46 -18.64 -7.96
C LEU A 72 2.22 -19.53 -9.19
N PRO A 73 1.58 -19.03 -10.27
CA PRO A 73 1.45 -19.83 -11.48
C PRO A 73 2.84 -20.07 -12.08
N GLY A 74 3.12 -21.31 -12.49
CA GLY A 74 4.39 -21.66 -13.13
C GLY A 74 4.56 -20.90 -14.44
N GLY A 75 5.68 -20.18 -14.60
CA GLY A 75 6.00 -19.36 -15.76
C GLY A 75 5.68 -17.88 -15.54
N ALA A 76 6.74 -17.07 -15.37
CA ALA A 76 6.72 -15.60 -15.25
C ALA A 76 5.86 -15.00 -14.12
N GLY A 77 5.42 -15.79 -13.14
CA GLY A 77 4.85 -15.30 -11.88
C GLY A 77 5.90 -14.73 -10.92
N VAL A 78 5.45 -14.40 -9.69
CA VAL A 78 6.26 -13.86 -8.58
C VAL A 78 7.70 -14.35 -8.63
N THR A 79 8.62 -13.42 -8.81
CA THR A 79 10.05 -13.69 -9.00
C THR A 79 10.82 -13.63 -7.69
N GLN A 80 10.30 -12.88 -6.70
CA GLN A 80 10.93 -12.73 -5.39
C GLN A 80 9.89 -12.77 -4.28
N VAL A 81 10.22 -13.49 -3.21
CA VAL A 81 9.47 -13.50 -1.95
C VAL A 81 10.40 -12.99 -0.86
N SER A 82 9.89 -12.12 -0.01
CA SER A 82 10.67 -11.44 1.03
C SER A 82 9.83 -11.30 2.29
N ALA A 83 10.51 -11.09 3.43
CA ALA A 83 9.87 -10.85 4.71
C ALA A 83 10.48 -9.63 5.39
N ALA A 84 9.65 -8.85 6.07
CA ALA A 84 10.05 -7.69 6.84
C ALA A 84 9.41 -7.75 8.23
N LEU A 85 10.24 -7.86 9.26
CA LEU A 85 9.82 -7.67 10.64
C LEU A 85 10.01 -6.20 11.02
N SER A 86 9.03 -5.60 11.70
CA SER A 86 9.07 -4.19 12.11
C SER A 86 8.56 -4.04 13.53
N TYR A 87 9.25 -3.25 14.34
CA TYR A 87 8.86 -2.99 15.73
C TYR A 87 7.61 -2.11 15.82
N PRO A 88 6.88 -2.13 16.95
CA PRO A 88 5.73 -1.26 17.18
C PRO A 88 6.03 0.21 16.86
N GLN A 89 5.05 0.90 16.28
CA GLN A 89 5.11 2.32 15.87
C GLN A 89 6.09 2.65 14.73
N VAL A 90 6.89 1.71 14.24
CA VAL A 90 7.74 1.93 13.06
C VAL A 90 6.87 2.21 11.85
N VAL A 91 7.16 3.33 11.17
CA VAL A 91 6.65 3.65 9.84
C VAL A 91 7.70 3.22 8.82
N LYS A 92 7.32 2.39 7.87
CA LYS A 92 8.15 2.00 6.73
C LYS A 92 7.46 2.46 5.45
N GLY A 93 8.13 3.35 4.71
CA GLY A 93 7.56 4.01 3.53
C GLY A 93 7.96 5.48 3.45
N VAL A 94 7.45 6.24 2.48
CA VAL A 94 6.56 5.79 1.40
C VAL A 94 7.40 5.40 0.19
N HIS A 95 7.25 4.16 -0.28
CA HIS A 95 7.96 3.65 -1.45
C HIS A 95 7.01 3.61 -2.64
N TYR A 96 7.54 3.66 -3.86
CA TYR A 96 6.78 3.41 -5.08
C TYR A 96 7.67 2.74 -6.12
N HIS A 97 7.07 1.93 -6.97
CA HIS A 97 7.75 1.24 -8.07
C HIS A 97 7.24 1.76 -9.41
N ARG A 98 8.11 1.86 -10.41
CA ARG A 98 7.77 2.30 -11.77
C ARG A 98 7.26 1.15 -12.61
N VAL A 99 7.74 -0.07 -12.37
CA VAL A 99 7.36 -1.28 -13.12
C VAL A 99 7.00 -2.49 -12.26
N GLN A 100 7.46 -2.58 -11.01
CA GLN A 100 7.16 -3.71 -10.12
C GLN A 100 5.74 -3.65 -9.52
N THR A 101 5.08 -4.80 -9.47
CA THR A 101 3.88 -5.03 -8.66
C THR A 101 4.27 -5.70 -7.34
N ASP A 102 3.76 -5.16 -6.24
CA ASP A 102 3.89 -5.74 -4.90
C ASP A 102 2.63 -6.52 -4.50
N CYS A 103 2.81 -7.65 -3.83
CA CYS A 103 1.74 -8.41 -3.20
C CYS A 103 2.06 -8.55 -1.71
N TRP A 104 1.41 -7.75 -0.86
CA TRP A 104 1.62 -7.74 0.58
C TRP A 104 0.71 -8.71 1.31
N ALA A 105 1.25 -9.41 2.31
CA ALA A 105 0.52 -10.24 3.26
C ALA A 105 1.05 -9.98 4.68
N PRO A 106 0.35 -9.18 5.50
CA PRO A 106 0.62 -9.07 6.93
C PRO A 106 0.26 -10.39 7.62
N VAL A 107 1.24 -11.09 8.19
CA VAL A 107 1.05 -12.44 8.76
C VAL A 107 1.14 -12.51 10.28
N ARG A 108 1.70 -11.48 10.93
CA ARG A 108 1.74 -11.36 12.40
C ARG A 108 1.60 -9.90 12.79
N GLY A 109 0.83 -9.63 13.84
CA GLY A 109 0.57 -8.27 14.31
C GLY A 109 -0.35 -7.49 13.39
N GLU A 110 -0.59 -6.23 13.75
CA GLU A 110 -1.57 -5.37 13.08
C GLU A 110 -0.90 -4.18 12.41
N PHE A 111 -1.37 -3.81 11.23
CA PHE A 111 -0.76 -2.78 10.41
C PHE A 111 -1.80 -1.74 9.96
N GLN A 112 -1.40 -0.48 10.01
CA GLN A 112 -2.01 0.60 9.23
C GLN A 112 -1.25 0.70 7.91
N LEU A 113 -1.83 0.18 6.83
CA LEU A 113 -1.29 0.26 5.48
C LEU A 113 -1.79 1.54 4.82
N ALA A 114 -0.89 2.32 4.21
CA ALA A 114 -1.19 3.54 3.49
C ALA A 114 -0.87 3.35 2.01
N LEU A 115 -1.82 3.68 1.13
CA LEU A 115 -1.66 3.67 -0.32
C LEU A 115 -1.96 5.05 -0.89
N PHE A 116 -1.16 5.47 -1.87
CA PHE A 116 -1.22 6.79 -2.52
C PHE A 116 -1.23 6.60 -4.03
N ASP A 117 -2.27 7.05 -4.73
CA ASP A 117 -2.27 7.00 -6.20
C ASP A 117 -1.46 8.15 -6.78
N LEU A 118 -0.20 7.86 -7.17
CA LEU A 118 0.72 8.85 -7.69
C LEU A 118 0.63 9.00 -9.22
N ARG A 119 -0.21 8.22 -9.89
CA ARG A 119 -0.27 8.15 -11.36
C ARG A 119 -1.13 9.27 -11.91
N CYS A 120 -0.53 10.25 -12.58
CA CYS A 120 -1.23 11.43 -13.11
C CYS A 120 -2.40 11.08 -14.03
N ASP A 121 -2.30 9.97 -14.75
CA ASP A 121 -3.28 9.55 -15.75
C ASP A 121 -4.29 8.52 -15.18
N SER A 122 -4.22 8.23 -13.87
CA SER A 122 -5.17 7.33 -13.19
C SER A 122 -6.52 8.02 -12.94
N PRO A 123 -7.65 7.29 -13.07
CA PRO A 123 -8.97 7.83 -12.70
C PRO A 123 -9.10 8.12 -11.20
N THR A 124 -8.21 7.56 -10.38
CA THR A 124 -8.13 7.80 -8.93
C THR A 124 -6.90 8.60 -8.53
N PHE A 125 -6.30 9.36 -9.45
CA PHE A 125 -5.11 10.17 -9.15
C PHE A 125 -5.30 11.04 -7.90
N GLY A 126 -4.32 11.00 -6.99
CA GLY A 126 -4.35 11.73 -5.72
C GLY A 126 -5.22 11.09 -4.62
N ALA A 127 -5.89 9.97 -4.90
CA ALA A 127 -6.60 9.22 -3.88
C ALA A 127 -5.63 8.62 -2.86
N VAL A 128 -6.08 8.57 -1.61
CA VAL A 128 -5.36 7.98 -0.48
C VAL A 128 -6.26 6.93 0.15
N ASN A 129 -5.74 5.72 0.32
CA ASN A 129 -6.43 4.65 1.02
C ASN A 129 -5.67 4.23 2.27
N THR A 130 -6.41 3.99 3.34
CA THR A 130 -5.93 3.31 4.53
C THR A 130 -6.56 1.94 4.64
N LEU A 131 -5.75 0.93 4.91
CA LEU A 131 -6.22 -0.41 5.22
C LEU A 131 -5.68 -0.82 6.59
N PHE A 132 -6.52 -1.42 7.41
CA PHE A 132 -6.10 -2.09 8.63
C PHE A 132 -6.07 -3.59 8.39
N ALA A 133 -4.89 -4.19 8.37
CA ALA A 133 -4.72 -5.61 8.06
C ALA A 133 -3.66 -6.22 8.95
N GLY A 134 -3.75 -7.52 9.16
CA GLY A 134 -2.95 -8.20 10.17
C GLY A 134 -3.40 -9.62 10.40
N GLU A 135 -3.01 -10.16 11.54
CA GLU A 135 -3.35 -11.51 11.97
C GLU A 135 -4.86 -11.71 12.06
N TRP A 136 -5.58 -10.72 12.61
CA TRP A 136 -7.04 -10.78 12.77
C TRP A 136 -7.82 -10.42 11.50
N ARG A 137 -7.14 -9.84 10.51
CA ARG A 137 -7.72 -9.44 9.22
C ARG A 137 -6.73 -9.78 8.12
N PRO A 138 -6.62 -11.08 7.75
CA PRO A 138 -5.54 -11.63 6.93
C PRO A 138 -5.75 -11.27 5.46
N TRP A 139 -5.65 -10.00 5.13
CA TRP A 139 -5.83 -9.48 3.79
C TRP A 139 -4.53 -9.53 3.01
N ARG A 140 -4.65 -9.84 1.72
CA ARG A 140 -3.56 -9.75 0.75
C ARG A 140 -3.82 -8.58 -0.17
N ILE A 141 -2.82 -7.72 -0.33
CA ILE A 141 -2.96 -6.46 -1.06
C ILE A 141 -2.02 -6.51 -2.25
N ARG A 142 -2.59 -6.52 -3.46
CA ARG A 142 -1.85 -6.36 -4.71
C ARG A 142 -1.80 -4.88 -5.04
N ILE A 143 -0.58 -4.34 -5.13
CA ILE A 143 -0.28 -2.92 -5.33
C ILE A 143 0.38 -2.79 -6.70
N PRO A 144 -0.27 -2.15 -7.70
CA PRO A 144 0.29 -1.99 -9.03
C PRO A 144 1.40 -0.93 -9.06
N PRO A 145 2.23 -0.91 -10.12
CA PRO A 145 3.21 0.14 -10.33
C PRO A 145 2.59 1.55 -10.28
N GLY A 146 3.34 2.50 -9.75
CA GLY A 146 2.92 3.90 -9.58
C GLY A 146 2.01 4.16 -8.36
N VAL A 147 1.58 3.15 -7.62
CA VAL A 147 0.91 3.35 -6.33
C VAL A 147 1.97 3.38 -5.23
N GLY A 148 2.11 4.55 -4.61
CA GLY A 148 2.94 4.73 -3.44
C GLY A 148 2.37 3.97 -2.26
N HIS A 149 3.21 3.33 -1.47
CA HIS A 149 2.77 2.49 -0.37
C HIS A 149 3.72 2.57 0.83
N GLY A 150 3.14 2.39 2.01
CA GLY A 150 3.87 2.32 3.27
C GLY A 150 3.01 1.70 4.34
N TYR A 151 3.59 1.41 5.49
CA TYR A 151 2.83 0.90 6.63
C TYR A 151 3.38 1.40 7.95
N LYS A 152 2.51 1.35 8.97
CA LYS A 152 2.89 1.47 10.38
C LYS A 152 2.45 0.24 11.16
N VAL A 153 3.34 -0.29 11.98
CA VAL A 153 2.99 -1.37 12.92
C VAL A 153 2.21 -0.81 14.11
N LEU A 154 1.07 -1.41 14.40
CA LEU A 154 0.16 -1.06 15.48
C LEU A 154 0.36 -1.98 16.69
N GLY A 155 -0.28 -1.63 17.81
CA GLY A 155 -0.22 -2.42 19.04
C GLY A 155 1.14 -2.36 19.73
N SER A 156 1.43 -3.40 20.52
CA SER A 156 2.64 -3.55 21.33
C SER A 156 3.60 -4.64 20.81
N GLU A 157 3.18 -5.42 19.82
CA GLU A 157 3.95 -6.54 19.28
C GLU A 157 4.58 -6.19 17.93
N PRO A 158 5.76 -6.74 17.59
CA PRO A 158 6.33 -6.59 16.25
C PRO A 158 5.42 -7.17 15.17
N GLY A 159 5.29 -6.44 14.06
CA GLY A 159 4.58 -6.88 12.88
C GLY A 159 5.51 -7.65 11.92
N LEU A 160 4.99 -8.72 11.31
CA LEU A 160 5.67 -9.45 10.22
C LEU A 160 4.88 -9.31 8.92
N MET A 161 5.49 -8.67 7.93
CA MET A 161 4.99 -8.62 6.56
C MET A 161 5.74 -9.67 5.73
N VAL A 162 5.00 -10.53 5.04
CA VAL A 162 5.55 -11.34 3.94
C VAL A 162 5.03 -10.74 2.64
N TYR A 163 5.90 -10.55 1.67
CA TYR A 163 5.50 -10.00 0.38
C TYR A 163 6.16 -10.69 -0.78
N ALA A 164 5.44 -10.69 -1.89
CA ALA A 164 5.83 -11.26 -3.17
C ALA A 164 5.86 -10.14 -4.22
N THR A 165 6.84 -10.17 -5.12
CA THR A 165 6.97 -9.19 -6.21
C THR A 165 7.04 -9.92 -7.54
N ASP A 166 6.54 -9.29 -8.61
CA ASP A 166 6.56 -9.85 -9.97
C ASP A 166 7.90 -9.64 -10.69
N ARG A 167 8.87 -8.96 -10.03
CA ARG A 167 10.24 -8.72 -10.51
C ARG A 167 11.25 -8.84 -9.37
N TYR A 168 12.51 -9.13 -9.71
CA TYR A 168 13.61 -9.03 -8.74
C TYR A 168 13.79 -7.57 -8.32
N TYR A 169 14.28 -7.37 -7.11
CA TYR A 169 14.59 -6.03 -6.63
C TYR A 169 15.53 -5.30 -7.59
N ASP A 170 15.10 -4.11 -7.99
CA ASP A 170 15.88 -3.16 -8.78
C ASP A 170 15.87 -1.80 -8.07
N PRO A 171 17.02 -1.31 -7.57
CA PRO A 171 17.09 0.00 -6.91
C PRO A 171 16.74 1.15 -7.86
N GLU A 172 16.91 0.98 -9.17
CA GLU A 172 16.54 2.00 -10.17
C GLU A 172 15.03 1.99 -10.47
N ASP A 173 14.28 0.99 -10.02
CA ASP A 173 12.82 0.98 -10.10
C ASP A 173 12.16 1.64 -8.87
N GLU A 174 12.78 1.49 -7.69
CA GLU A 174 12.23 2.01 -6.43
C GLU A 174 12.46 3.51 -6.30
N GLY A 175 11.38 4.25 -6.08
CA GLY A 175 11.41 5.62 -5.61
C GLY A 175 10.91 5.74 -4.18
N ARG A 176 11.32 6.82 -3.51
CA ARG A 176 10.97 7.09 -2.11
C ARG A 176 10.42 8.49 -1.93
N ILE A 177 9.46 8.61 -1.02
CA ILE A 177 8.88 9.85 -0.53
C ILE A 177 8.97 9.80 1.00
N ALA A 178 9.39 10.90 1.63
CA ALA A 178 9.46 10.96 3.08
C ALA A 178 8.09 10.63 3.69
N PHE A 179 8.06 9.88 4.80
CA PHE A 179 6.80 9.47 5.41
C PHE A 179 5.98 10.67 5.94
N ASP A 180 6.66 11.74 6.31
CA ASP A 180 6.13 13.02 6.81
C ASP A 180 6.06 14.10 5.73
N ASP A 181 6.14 13.70 4.45
CA ASP A 181 6.07 14.62 3.33
C ASP A 181 4.80 15.48 3.36
N SER A 182 4.98 16.80 3.35
CA SER A 182 3.89 17.77 3.44
C SER A 182 2.93 17.74 2.26
N GLY A 183 3.33 17.17 1.12
CA GLY A 183 2.45 16.92 -0.02
C GLY A 183 1.52 15.74 0.22
N LEU A 184 2.00 14.66 0.83
CA LEU A 184 1.16 13.51 1.20
C LEU A 184 0.27 13.82 2.40
N ASN A 185 0.76 14.62 3.35
CA ASN A 185 0.05 15.07 4.53
C ASN A 185 -0.74 13.93 5.22
N TYR A 186 -0.13 12.76 5.35
CA TYR A 186 -0.80 11.56 5.84
C TYR A 186 -0.65 11.41 7.36
N ALA A 187 -1.74 11.02 8.02
CA ALA A 187 -1.79 10.88 9.47
C ALA A 187 -1.37 9.46 9.91
N TRP A 188 -0.10 9.31 10.33
CA TRP A 188 0.44 8.04 10.84
C TRP A 188 0.14 7.80 12.33
N GLU A 189 -0.28 8.82 13.07
CA GLU A 189 -0.66 8.71 14.48
C GLU A 189 -2.02 8.03 14.66
N THR A 190 -2.22 7.44 15.83
CA THR A 190 -3.53 6.90 16.24
C THR A 190 -4.54 8.03 16.35
N GLN A 191 -5.66 7.92 15.65
CA GLN A 191 -6.67 8.99 15.50
C GLN A 191 -7.65 9.10 16.68
N TYR A 192 -8.03 7.97 17.29
CA TYR A 192 -9.02 7.91 18.38
C TYR A 192 -8.34 7.41 19.65
N ARG A 193 -7.90 8.34 20.51
CA ARG A 193 -7.31 8.05 21.82
C ARG A 193 -8.30 8.34 22.94
#